data_AF-A0A920MSH1-F1
#
_entry.id   AF-A0A920MSH1-F1
#
_cell.length_a   1.000
_cell.length_b   1.000
_cell.length_c   1.000
_cell.angle_alpha   90.00
_cell.angle_beta   90.00
_cell.angle_gamma   90.00
#
_symmetry.space_group_name_H-M   'P 1'
#
loop_
_entity.id
_entity.type
_entity.pdbx_description
1 polymer ?
#
loop_
_entity_poly.entity_id
_entity_poly.type
_entity_poly.pdbx_seq_one_letter_code
_entity_poly.pdbx_strand_id
1 'polypeptide(L)'
;MLAVSQVHWKIKMSLSKLLLRLSQGGSDVSNSFQIKLFNGISDIGGLDFYASEQLIVQNVGYGEFSEYFDISTQTDEIVVKESGTKIIWGHTAWK
;
A
#
# COMPACT_ATOMS: atom_id res chain seq x y z
N MET A 1 -30.37 -50.56 19.53
CA MET A 1 -31.30 -49.42 19.35
C MET A 1 -30.46 -48.16 19.46
N LEU A 2 -30.31 -47.41 18.36
CA LEU A 2 -29.44 -46.23 18.22
C LEU A 2 -30.16 -44.97 18.71
N ALA A 3 -29.47 -44.13 19.46
CA ALA A 3 -29.77 -42.70 19.56
C ALA A 3 -28.47 -41.93 19.82
N VAL A 4 -27.83 -41.45 18.76
CA VAL A 4 -26.78 -40.43 18.85
C VAL A 4 -27.49 -39.08 18.84
N SER A 5 -27.43 -38.36 19.97
CA SER A 5 -27.97 -37.00 20.09
C SER A 5 -27.13 -36.04 19.22
N GLN A 6 -27.74 -35.45 18.21
CA GLN A 6 -27.14 -34.36 17.43
C GLN A 6 -27.13 -33.09 18.27
N VAL A 7 -25.96 -32.54 18.57
CA VAL A 7 -25.83 -31.24 19.23
C VAL A 7 -25.75 -30.16 18.14
N HIS A 8 -26.83 -29.40 17.95
CA HIS A 8 -26.84 -28.26 17.04
C HIS A 8 -26.34 -26.99 17.75
N TRP A 9 -25.18 -26.48 17.36
CA TRP A 9 -24.67 -25.17 17.77
C TRP A 9 -25.04 -24.15 16.69
N LYS A 10 -26.01 -23.27 16.96
CA LYS A 10 -26.33 -22.13 16.08
C LYS A 10 -25.39 -20.97 16.40
N ILE A 11 -24.39 -20.73 15.55
CA ILE A 11 -23.58 -19.50 15.60
C ILE A 11 -24.38 -18.41 14.88
N LYS A 12 -24.88 -17.41 15.61
CA LYS A 12 -25.44 -16.18 15.03
C LYS A 12 -24.27 -15.21 14.77
N MET A 13 -23.85 -15.09 13.52
CA MET A 13 -22.86 -14.09 13.11
C MET A 13 -23.54 -12.75 12.86
N SER A 14 -23.09 -11.70 13.54
CA SER A 14 -23.37 -10.31 13.16
C SER A 14 -22.45 -9.94 11.99
N LEU A 15 -22.96 -9.21 10.99
CA LEU A 15 -22.30 -8.89 9.72
C LEU A 15 -21.01 -8.04 9.83
N SER A 16 -20.50 -7.77 11.03
CA SER A 16 -19.50 -6.71 11.24
C SER A 16 -18.05 -7.16 11.42
N LYS A 17 -17.70 -8.41 11.06
CA LYS A 17 -16.34 -8.95 10.75
C LYS A 17 -16.12 -10.30 11.43
N LEU A 18 -16.33 -11.38 10.67
CA LEU A 18 -15.67 -12.66 10.90
C LEU A 18 -14.43 -12.70 10.00
N LEU A 19 -13.25 -12.63 10.60
CA LEU A 19 -11.98 -12.84 9.89
C LEU A 19 -11.58 -14.32 10.03
N LEU A 20 -11.99 -15.14 9.06
CA LEU A 20 -11.40 -16.46 8.84
C LEU A 20 -10.10 -16.26 8.03
N ARG A 21 -8.95 -16.39 8.67
CA ARG A 21 -7.67 -16.49 7.94
C ARG A 21 -7.37 -17.95 7.66
N LEU A 22 -7.57 -18.37 6.41
CA LEU A 22 -6.94 -19.59 5.89
C LEU A 22 -5.47 -19.25 5.60
N SER A 23 -4.55 -19.89 6.31
CA SER A 23 -3.12 -19.85 5.97
C SER A 23 -2.91 -20.70 4.72
N GLN A 24 -2.85 -20.07 3.54
CA GLN A 24 -2.38 -20.74 2.34
C GLN A 24 -0.87 -20.93 2.45
N GLY A 25 -0.44 -22.19 2.60
CA GLY A 25 0.93 -22.59 2.30
C GLY A 25 1.10 -22.64 0.79
N GLY A 26 1.73 -21.62 0.23
CA GLY A 26 2.21 -21.58 -1.14
C GLY A 26 3.45 -20.70 -1.16
N SER A 27 4.53 -21.17 -1.76
CA SER A 27 5.73 -20.35 -1.98
C SER A 27 5.35 -19.17 -2.87
N ASP A 28 5.12 -18.01 -2.26
CA ASP A 28 4.91 -16.75 -2.96
C ASP A 28 6.15 -16.49 -3.82
N VAL A 29 6.06 -16.80 -5.12
CA VAL A 29 6.86 -16.08 -6.10
C VAL A 29 6.37 -14.65 -5.93
N SER A 30 7.17 -13.81 -5.26
CA SER A 30 6.87 -12.40 -5.11
C SER A 30 6.77 -11.81 -6.50
N ASN A 31 5.56 -11.75 -7.05
CA ASN A 31 5.31 -11.11 -8.33
C ASN A 31 5.61 -9.62 -8.10
N SER A 32 6.80 -9.21 -8.51
CA SER A 32 7.24 -7.83 -8.52
C SER A 32 7.72 -7.44 -9.90
N PHE A 33 7.73 -6.14 -10.16
CA PHE A 33 8.35 -5.55 -11.32
C PHE A 33 9.28 -4.42 -10.89
N GLN A 34 10.32 -4.19 -11.67
CA GLN A 34 11.31 -3.16 -11.39
C GLN A 34 10.95 -1.86 -12.09
N ILE A 35 11.01 -0.76 -11.34
CA ILE A 35 10.80 0.60 -11.84
C ILE A 35 12.08 1.41 -11.62
N LYS A 36 12.33 2.36 -12.53
CA LYS A 36 13.31 3.43 -12.35
C LYS A 36 12.62 4.78 -12.54
N LEU A 37 12.81 5.70 -11.60
CA LEU A 37 12.23 7.04 -11.64
C LEU A 37 13.24 8.03 -12.20
N PHE A 38 12.82 8.95 -13.06
CA PHE A 38 13.59 10.11 -13.51
C PHE A 38 12.85 11.38 -13.12
N ASN A 39 13.55 12.37 -12.57
CA ASN A 39 12.96 13.68 -12.29
C ASN A 39 13.35 14.70 -13.37
N GLY A 40 12.38 15.09 -14.19
CA GLY A 40 12.52 16.13 -15.21
C GLY A 40 12.05 17.53 -14.79
N ILE A 41 11.67 17.74 -13.53
CA ILE A 41 11.09 18.99 -13.03
C ILE A 41 12.19 19.80 -12.33
N SER A 42 12.53 20.97 -12.89
CA SER A 42 13.64 21.81 -12.38
C SER A 42 13.27 22.66 -11.17
N ASP A 43 11.99 22.94 -10.97
CA ASP A 43 11.53 24.00 -10.06
C ASP A 43 11.04 23.45 -8.70
N ILE A 44 11.42 22.21 -8.36
CA ILE A 44 11.07 21.53 -7.11
C ILE A 44 12.32 20.97 -6.42
N GLY A 45 12.24 20.75 -5.10
CA GLY A 45 13.38 20.21 -4.33
C GLY A 45 13.77 18.77 -4.68
N GLY A 46 12.80 17.96 -5.13
CA GLY A 46 12.98 16.57 -5.53
C GLY A 46 11.64 15.83 -5.60
N LEU A 47 11.66 14.56 -5.99
CA LEU A 47 10.48 13.70 -6.03
C LEU A 47 10.58 12.54 -5.03
N ASP A 48 9.49 12.32 -4.30
CA ASP A 48 9.27 11.12 -3.51
C ASP A 48 8.29 10.19 -4.24
N PHE A 49 8.57 8.89 -4.19
CA PHE A 49 7.73 7.84 -4.76
C PHE A 49 7.12 6.99 -3.66
N TYR A 50 5.80 6.85 -3.69
CA TYR A 50 5.02 6.04 -2.75
C TYR A 50 4.31 4.91 -3.48
N ALA A 51 4.30 3.73 -2.86
CA ALA A 51 3.51 2.58 -3.28
C ALA A 51 2.61 2.18 -2.10
N SER A 52 1.28 2.19 -2.30
CA SER A 52 0.29 1.94 -1.25
C SER A 52 0.59 2.71 0.04
N GLU A 53 0.78 4.03 -0.08
CA GLU A 53 1.14 4.96 1.01
C GLU A 53 2.53 4.78 1.66
N GLN A 54 3.29 3.74 1.29
CA GLN A 54 4.65 3.52 1.78
C GLN A 54 5.66 4.27 0.90
N LEU A 55 6.56 5.04 1.51
CA LEU A 55 7.69 5.67 0.82
C LEU A 55 8.68 4.59 0.35
N ILE A 56 8.96 4.58 -0.95
CA ILE A 56 9.87 3.61 -1.57
C ILE A 56 11.18 4.28 -2.00
N VAL A 57 11.07 5.45 -2.65
CA VAL A 57 12.21 6.26 -3.07
C VAL A 57 11.99 7.68 -2.57
N GLN A 58 13.04 8.27 -2.01
CA GLN A 58 13.01 9.62 -1.46
C GLN A 58 13.92 10.56 -2.26
N ASN A 59 13.45 11.78 -2.49
CA ASN A 59 14.24 12.92 -2.93
C ASN A 59 15.08 12.69 -4.20
N VAL A 60 14.44 12.25 -5.29
CA VAL A 60 15.10 12.19 -6.60
C VAL A 60 15.26 13.61 -7.16
N GLY A 61 16.51 14.08 -7.29
CA GLY A 61 16.84 15.44 -7.73
C GLY A 61 16.64 15.67 -9.23
N TYR A 62 16.57 16.93 -9.66
CA TYR A 62 16.40 17.29 -11.07
C TYR A 62 17.53 16.72 -11.96
N GLY A 63 17.15 16.09 -13.07
CA GLY A 63 18.08 15.47 -14.01
C GLY A 63 18.66 14.14 -13.52
N GLU A 64 18.24 13.66 -12.35
CA GLU A 64 18.70 12.40 -11.77
C GLU A 64 17.71 11.27 -11.99
N PHE A 65 18.23 10.04 -11.95
CA PHE A 65 17.42 8.85 -11.83
C PHE A 65 17.56 8.24 -10.44
N SER A 66 16.52 7.56 -9.96
CA SER A 66 16.63 6.62 -8.85
C SER A 66 17.44 5.38 -9.27
N GLU A 67 17.83 4.57 -8.28
CA GLU A 67 18.12 3.16 -8.53
C GLU A 67 16.85 2.41 -8.98
N TYR A 68 17.03 1.22 -9.55
CA TYR A 68 15.88 0.32 -9.77
C TYR A 68 15.33 -0.14 -8.42
N PHE A 69 14.01 -0.16 -8.28
CA PHE A 69 13.33 -0.67 -7.09
C PHE A 69 12.18 -1.60 -7.47
N ASP A 70 11.98 -2.63 -6.65
CA ASP A 70 10.94 -3.63 -6.83
C ASP A 70 9.61 -3.12 -6.27
N ILE A 71 8.55 -3.26 -7.06
CA ILE A 71 7.17 -2.98 -6.66
C ILE A 71 6.35 -4.25 -6.80
N SER A 72 5.59 -4.59 -5.76
CA SER A 72 4.66 -5.72 -5.78
C SER A 72 3.59 -5.51 -6.85
N THR A 73 3.23 -6.55 -7.60
CA THR A 73 2.09 -6.51 -8.54
C THR A 73 0.75 -6.36 -7.83
N GLN A 74 0.70 -6.47 -6.51
CA GLN A 74 -0.48 -6.20 -5.68
C GLN A 74 -0.54 -4.75 -5.17
N THR A 75 0.33 -3.87 -5.67
CA THR A 75 0.29 -2.45 -5.32
C THR A 75 -0.95 -1.80 -5.91
N ASP A 76 -1.83 -1.28 -5.06
CA ASP A 76 -3.09 -0.68 -5.46
C ASP A 76 -2.94 0.77 -5.95
N GLU A 77 -1.99 1.51 -5.38
CA GLU A 77 -1.77 2.93 -5.69
C GLU A 77 -0.28 3.25 -5.81
N ILE A 78 0.06 4.06 -6.81
CA ILE A 78 1.37 4.69 -6.96
C ILE A 78 1.16 6.20 -6.91
N VAL A 79 1.90 6.88 -6.05
CA VAL A 79 1.85 8.34 -5.93
C VAL A 79 3.24 8.91 -5.98
N VAL A 80 3.43 9.94 -6.81
CA VAL A 80 4.65 10.74 -6.86
C VAL A 80 4.33 12.12 -6.29
N LYS A 81 5.13 12.58 -5.33
CA LYS A 81 4.94 13.87 -4.65
C LYS A 81 6.24 14.67 -4.66
N GLU A 82 6.14 15.99 -4.61
CA GLU A 82 7.31 16.82 -4.32
C GLU A 82 7.85 16.47 -2.92
N SER A 83 9.15 16.21 -2.86
CA SER A 83 9.83 15.83 -1.63
C SER A 83 9.81 16.98 -0.62
N GLY A 84 9.67 16.64 0.66
CA GLY A 84 9.62 17.65 1.73
C GLY A 84 8.32 18.46 1.79
N THR A 85 7.36 18.23 0.90
CA THR A 85 6.04 18.87 0.99
C THR A 85 5.24 18.24 2.13
N LYS A 86 5.23 18.91 3.29
CA LYS A 86 4.31 18.57 4.37
C LYS A 86 2.89 18.92 3.90
N ILE A 87 1.98 17.96 3.83
CA ILE A 87 0.56 18.26 3.68
C ILE A 87 0.12 19.00 4.95
N ILE A 88 0.03 20.32 4.88
CA ILE A 88 -0.56 21.14 5.94
C ILE A 88 -2.07 21.17 5.67
N TRP A 89 -2.84 20.32 6.35
CA TRP A 89 -4.29 20.50 6.45
C TRP A 89 -4.57 21.74 7.31
N GLY A 90 -4.53 22.92 6.69
CA GLY A 90 -4.83 24.20 7.34
C GLY A 90 -6.09 24.80 6.75
N HIS A 91 -7.17 24.84 7.54
CA HIS A 91 -8.33 25.67 7.25
C HIS A 91 -7.89 27.11 6.97
N THR A 92 -8.13 27.60 5.74
CA THR A 92 -7.99 29.02 5.43
C THR A 92 -9.06 29.80 6.19
N ALA A 93 -8.70 30.37 7.33
CA ALA A 93 -9.51 31.41 7.98
C ALA A 93 -9.28 32.71 7.21
N TRP A 94 -10.26 33.11 6.40
CA TRP A 94 -10.30 34.43 5.77
C TRP A 94 -10.61 35.49 6.82
N LYS A 95 -9.88 36.61 6.79
CA LYS A 95 -10.27 37.86 7.46
C LYS A 95 -11.03 38.73 6.49
#